data_AF-A0A1H7E9S2-F1
#
_entry.id   AF-A0A1H7E9S2-F1
#
_cell.length_a   1.000
_cell.length_b   1.000
_cell.length_c   1.000
_cell.angle_alpha   90.00
_cell.angle_beta   90.00
_cell.angle_gamma   90.00
#
_symmetry.space_group_name_H-M   'P 1'
#
loop_
_entity.id
_entity.type
_entity.pdbx_description
1 polymer ?
#
loop_
_entity_poly.entity_id
_entity_poly.type
_entity_poly.pdbx_seq_one_letter_code
_entity_poly.pdbx_strand_id
1 'polypeptide(L)'
;MSRYPAATFTGLGLALSLAASAFFFWAWYDRYLSRDFNELGRFYDAECQCVYTTAGMVWVLPAGAFLLLAVGLLALVVRRTRARKPSAPHAS
;
A
#
# COMPACT_ATOMS: atom_id res chain seq x y z
N MET A 1 -17.35 -24.06 -15.71
CA MET A 1 -17.22 -23.47 -14.35
C MET A 1 -16.53 -22.11 -14.47
N SER A 2 -17.26 -21.04 -14.14
CA SER A 2 -16.86 -19.63 -14.31
C SER A 2 -15.59 -19.31 -13.52
N ARG A 3 -14.46 -19.08 -14.21
CA ARG A 3 -13.17 -18.64 -13.62
C ARG A 3 -13.11 -17.12 -13.38
N TYR A 4 -14.18 -16.40 -13.70
CA TYR A 4 -14.26 -14.94 -13.62
C TYR A 4 -14.25 -14.35 -12.19
N PRO A 5 -14.93 -14.92 -11.17
CA PRO A 5 -15.04 -14.23 -9.88
C PRO A 5 -13.68 -14.07 -9.20
N ALA A 6 -12.85 -15.12 -9.18
CA ALA A 6 -11.57 -15.10 -8.47
C ALA A 6 -10.56 -14.10 -9.04
N ALA A 7 -10.54 -13.89 -10.36
CA ALA A 7 -9.68 -12.91 -11.01
C ALA A 7 -10.14 -11.48 -10.68
N THR A 8 -11.45 -11.22 -10.73
CA THR A 8 -12.04 -9.93 -10.38
C THR A 8 -11.80 -9.59 -8.90
N PHE A 9 -11.97 -10.55 -7.99
CA PHE A 9 -11.67 -10.36 -6.56
C PHE A 9 -10.20 -10.04 -6.30
N THR A 10 -9.28 -10.69 -7.02
CA THR A 10 -7.83 -10.41 -6.88
C THR A 10 -7.47 -9.02 -7.39
N GLY A 11 -8.04 -8.60 -8.54
CA GLY A 11 -7.83 -7.27 -9.09
C GLY A 11 -8.42 -6.16 -8.23
N LEU A 12 -9.64 -6.35 -7.73
CA LEU A 12 -10.27 -5.41 -6.80
C LEU A 12 -9.49 -5.31 -5.48
N GLY A 13 -9.08 -6.46 -4.91
CA GLY A 13 -8.27 -6.49 -3.70
C GLY A 13 -6.92 -5.79 -3.86
N LEU A 14 -6.27 -5.93 -5.02
CA LEU A 14 -5.04 -5.21 -5.36
C LEU A 14 -5.27 -3.69 -5.40
N ALA A 15 -6.31 -3.24 -6.12
CA ALA A 15 -6.63 -1.82 -6.23
C ALA A 15 -6.96 -1.19 -4.88
N LEU A 16 -7.77 -1.86 -4.06
CA LEU A 16 -8.13 -1.39 -2.72
C LEU A 16 -6.91 -1.36 -1.78
N SER A 17 -6.02 -2.35 -1.85
CA SER A 17 -4.80 -2.37 -1.04
C SER A 17 -3.85 -1.24 -1.41
N LEU A 18 -3.69 -0.96 -2.71
CA LEU A 18 -2.88 0.18 -3.17
C LEU A 18 -3.50 1.52 -2.76
N ALA A 19 -4.81 1.68 -2.90
CA ALA A 19 -5.51 2.89 -2.49
C ALA A 19 -5.39 3.14 -0.98
N ALA A 20 -5.58 2.10 -0.16
CA ALA A 20 -5.41 2.17 1.28
C ALA A 20 -3.96 2.52 1.65
N SER A 21 -2.98 1.86 1.04
CA SER A 21 -1.56 2.15 1.27
C SER A 21 -1.23 3.61 0.94
N ALA A 22 -1.66 4.10 -0.23
CA ALA A 22 -1.45 5.49 -0.65
C ALA A 22 -2.11 6.49 0.30
N PHE A 23 -3.34 6.22 0.76
CA PHE A 23 -4.04 7.05 1.74
C PHE A 23 -3.27 7.15 3.07
N PHE A 24 -2.80 6.03 3.61
CA PHE A 24 -2.03 6.04 4.86
C PHE A 24 -0.65 6.68 4.70
N PHE A 25 0.03 6.50 3.56
CA PHE A 25 1.26 7.23 3.26
C PHE A 25 1.02 8.74 3.16
N TRP A 26 -0.07 9.16 2.51
CA TRP A 26 -0.45 10.57 2.45
C TRP A 26 -0.73 11.15 3.83
N ALA A 27 -1.51 10.45 4.67
CA ALA A 27 -1.78 10.87 6.05
C ALA A 27 -0.49 10.94 6.88
N TRP A 28 0.44 9.99 6.71
CA TRP A 28 1.75 10.04 7.35
C TRP A 28 2.58 11.24 6.88
N TYR A 29 2.58 11.53 5.58
CA TYR A 29 3.28 12.68 5.02
C TYR A 29 2.71 14.01 5.57
N ASP A 30 1.40 14.20 5.48
CA ASP A 30 0.70 15.41 5.94
C ASP A 30 0.87 15.66 7.45
N ARG A 31 0.83 14.60 8.26
CA ARG A 31 0.87 14.71 9.72
C ARG A 31 2.25 14.64 10.33
N TYR A 32 3.23 14.10 9.61
CA TYR A 32 4.57 13.85 10.15
C TYR A 32 5.67 14.35 9.22
N LEU A 33 5.78 13.80 8.00
CA LEU A 33 6.97 14.03 7.17
C LEU A 33 7.10 15.46 6.64
N SER A 34 5.97 16.18 6.51
CA SER A 34 5.93 17.59 6.07
C SER A 34 6.18 18.60 7.20
N ARG A 35 6.22 18.14 8.46
CA ARG A 35 6.34 19.01 9.65
C ARG A 35 7.79 19.02 10.14
N ASP A 36 8.27 20.20 10.52
CA ASP A 36 9.62 20.37 11.06
C ASP A 36 9.61 20.25 12.59
N PHE A 37 10.00 19.08 13.10
CA PHE A 37 10.01 18.81 14.53
C PHE A 37 11.29 19.36 15.16
N ASN A 38 11.16 20.03 16.30
CA ASN A 38 12.31 20.49 17.08
C ASN A 38 13.07 19.33 17.75
N GLU A 39 14.14 19.66 18.47
CA GLU A 39 14.99 18.70 19.22
C GLU A 39 14.20 17.84 20.24
N LEU A 40 13.04 18.33 20.70
CA LEU A 40 12.15 17.62 21.61
C LEU A 40 11.09 16.77 20.88
N GLY A 41 11.13 16.70 19.55
CA GLY A 41 10.17 15.96 18.73
C GLY A 41 8.78 16.60 18.70
N ARG A 42 8.69 17.93 18.84
CA ARG A 42 7.43 18.68 18.86
C ARG A 42 7.35 19.65 17.70
N PHE A 43 6.18 19.70 17.07
CA PHE A 43 5.83 20.72 16.10
C PHE A 43 4.66 21.53 16.66
N TYR A 44 4.80 22.85 16.72
CA TYR A 44 3.72 23.73 17.14
C TYR A 44 3.04 24.33 15.91
N ASP A 45 1.74 24.12 15.82
CA ASP A 45 0.89 24.69 14.79
C ASP A 45 0.20 25.94 15.34
N ALA A 46 0.60 27.11 14.86
CA ALA A 46 0.07 28.39 15.30
C ALA A 46 -1.38 28.64 14.83
N GLU A 47 -1.81 28.03 13.72
CA GLU A 47 -3.17 28.21 13.21
C GLU A 47 -4.18 27.44 14.08
N CYS A 48 -3.86 26.18 14.36
CA CYS A 48 -4.70 25.32 15.19
C CYS A 48 -4.43 25.47 16.70
N GLN A 49 -3.42 26.25 17.10
CA GLN A 49 -2.94 26.36 18.48
C GLN A 49 -2.66 24.96 19.11
N CYS A 50 -2.16 24.03 18.29
CA CYS A 50 -1.97 22.62 18.66
C CYS A 50 -0.50 22.23 18.65
N VAL A 51 -0.12 21.33 19.56
CA VAL A 51 1.21 20.69 19.55
C VAL A 51 1.08 19.28 19.01
N TYR A 52 1.77 19.01 17.91
CA TYR A 52 1.93 17.68 17.36
C TYR A 52 3.18 17.03 17.96
N THR A 53 3.02 15.79 18.42
CA THR A 53 4.09 14.95 18.96
C THR A 53 4.38 13.78 18.04
N THR A 54 5.44 13.03 18.32
CA THR A 54 5.90 11.86 17.57
C THR A 54 4.90 10.70 17.61
N ALA A 55 3.78 10.81 16.89
CA ALA A 55 2.81 9.75 16.64
C ALA A 55 2.84 9.25 15.18
N GLY A 56 3.78 9.72 14.36
CA GLY A 56 3.87 9.41 12.94
C GLY A 56 3.95 7.91 12.61
N MET A 57 4.50 7.10 13.51
CA MET A 57 4.61 5.65 13.33
C MET A 57 3.26 4.95 13.12
N VAL A 58 2.16 5.49 13.65
CA VAL A 58 0.84 4.84 13.57
C VAL A 58 0.34 4.77 12.13
N TRP A 59 0.78 5.66 11.25
CA TRP A 59 0.31 5.73 9.87
C TRP A 59 1.23 5.00 8.88
N VAL A 60 2.53 4.96 9.14
CA VAL A 60 3.47 4.24 8.24
C VAL A 60 3.31 2.72 8.34
N LEU A 61 2.94 2.19 9.51
CA LEU A 61 2.72 0.76 9.71
C LEU A 61 1.58 0.20 8.86
N PRO A 62 0.33 0.73 8.91
CA PRO A 62 -0.73 0.28 8.03
C PRO A 62 -0.39 0.56 6.56
N ALA A 63 0.26 1.68 6.23
CA ALA A 63 0.68 1.98 4.86
C ALA A 63 1.58 0.87 4.29
N GLY A 64 2.58 0.45 5.06
CA GLY A 64 3.48 -0.66 4.70
C GLY A 64 2.76 -2.00 4.64
N ALA A 65 1.86 -2.30 5.58
CA ALA A 65 1.10 -3.55 5.58
C ALA A 65 0.23 -3.71 4.33
N PHE A 66 -0.50 -2.67 3.94
CA PHE A 66 -1.31 -2.68 2.71
C PHE A 66 -0.46 -2.75 1.45
N LEU A 67 0.73 -2.11 1.45
CA LEU A 67 1.66 -2.22 0.33
C LEU A 67 2.18 -3.65 0.16
N LEU A 68 2.59 -4.30 1.26
CA LEU A 68 3.04 -5.69 1.24
C LEU A 68 1.94 -6.64 0.76
N LEU A 69 0.69 -6.40 1.19
CA LEU A 69 -0.47 -7.15 0.70
C LEU A 69 -0.65 -6.99 -0.81
N ALA A 70 -0.56 -5.75 -1.32
CA ALA A 70 -0.64 -5.48 -2.76
C ALA A 70 0.47 -6.20 -3.55
N VAL A 71 1.72 -6.16 -3.06
CA VAL A 71 2.85 -6.88 -3.68
C VAL A 71 2.61 -8.38 -3.67
N GLY A 72 2.11 -8.94 -2.56
CA GLY A 72 1.75 -10.36 -2.45
C GLY A 72 0.69 -10.78 -3.47
N LEU A 73 -0.39 -9.99 -3.61
CA LEU A 73 -1.44 -10.23 -4.60
C LEU A 73 -0.90 -10.15 -6.03
N LEU A 74 -0.08 -9.14 -6.33
CA LEU A 74 0.55 -9.00 -7.64
C LEU A 74 1.46 -10.19 -7.96
N ALA A 75 2.29 -10.63 -7.00
CA ALA A 75 3.15 -11.79 -7.16
C ALA A 75 2.35 -13.07 -7.43
N LEU A 76 1.20 -13.26 -6.76
CA LEU A 76 0.29 -14.37 -7.02
C LEU A 76 -0.30 -14.32 -8.43
N VAL A 77 -0.72 -13.14 -8.90
CA VAL A 77 -1.21 -12.96 -10.27
C VAL A 77 -0.12 -13.30 -11.29
N VAL A 78 1.09 -12.77 -11.12
CA VAL A 78 2.23 -13.02 -12.01
C VAL A 78 2.61 -14.50 -12.03
N ARG A 79 2.61 -15.18 -10.88
CA ARG A 79 2.86 -16.63 -10.82
C ARG A 79 1.79 -17.42 -11.58
N ARG A 80 0.51 -17.04 -11.43
CA ARG A 80 -0.61 -17.69 -12.13
C ARG A 80 -0.58 -17.46 -13.64
N THR A 81 -0.17 -16.29 -14.11
CA THR A 81 -0.05 -16.02 -15.55
C THR A 81 1.14 -16.76 -16.15
N ARG A 82 2.28 -16.83 -15.44
CA ARG A 82 3.45 -17.60 -15.88
C ARG A 82 3.17 -19.10 -15.96
N ALA A 83 2.50 -19.68 -14.95
CA ALA A 83 2.10 -21.09 -14.96
C ALA A 83 1.10 -21.43 -16.07
N ARG A 84 0.39 -20.44 -16.62
CA ARG A 84 -0.57 -20.61 -17.72
C ARG A 84 0.03 -20.54 -19.11
N LYS A 85 1.29 -20.10 -19.26
CA LYS A 85 1.97 -20.09 -20.56
C LYS A 85 2.59 -21.49 -20.75
N PRO A 86 1.96 -22.42 -21.48
CA PRO A 86 2.58 -23.71 -21.75
C PRO A 86 3.74 -23.45 -22.71
N SER A 87 4.87 -24.12 -22.51
CA SER A 87 5.93 -24.22 -23.50
C SER A 87 5.28 -24.53 -24.84
N ALA A 88 5.41 -23.62 -25.82
CA ALA A 88 4.96 -23.92 -27.17
C ALA A 88 5.63 -25.24 -27.58
N PRO A 89 4.87 -26.25 -28.05
CA PRO A 89 5.52 -27.41 -28.63
C PRO A 89 6.33 -26.89 -29.83
N HIS A 90 7.65 -27.08 -29.78
CA HIS A 90 8.45 -27.10 -30.99
C HIS A 90 7.88 -28.23 -31.84
N ALA A 91 7.02 -27.86 -32.77
CA ALA A 91 6.70 -28.67 -33.92
C ALA A 91 7.89 -28.55 -34.88
N SER A 92 8.34 -29.74 -35.30
CA SER A 92 9.33 -30.09 -36.35
C SER A 92 10.77 -29.61 -36.12
#